data_AF-A0A2N6AAB0-F1
#
_entry.id   AF-A0A2N6AAB0-F1
#
_cell.length_a   1.000
_cell.length_b   1.000
_cell.length_c   1.000
_cell.angle_alpha   90.00
_cell.angle_beta   90.00
_cell.angle_gamma   90.00
#
_symmetry.space_group_name_H-M   'P 1'
#
loop_
_entity.id
_entity.type
_entity.pdbx_description
1 polymer ?
#
loop_
_entity_poly.entity_id
_entity_poly.type
_entity_poly.pdbx_seq_one_letter_code
_entity_poly.pdbx_strand_id
1 'polypeptide(L)'
;MFKEKHFSQEPTSEKRESKTEMCKVIDDRIDELLSERKKLYEKLNSINFTHCFSALLDNEIISDDIINDITEEWLNVVKSETCFLDSLDSLGIEIFKDDLTDQPNFDETILWGSDLNFEVRRPGSNLSLGGFARRGDMDDEVPTIEIATEKPDLRSQLLYLAQEGALHPTVKTYIHELIHRVHTRENSSVSSELTEAHAWFSGIIDQGVKFSLLEKVNHLASDDGYGFDREKANRALKAVSSLSAMGVSEKKIAELVIGSKYDKEEEKYLPLEAEVHSMADELGVDELDIQALEDIYKINASNQLLKARISLIEGLTKKLTREGIIESKKVHSKKNLTTLPYYEIGGSKLPGNMFSQNVIVLDNEEFPYDPIGERHGVVFGRFLNEKESKLEYNIGRTLIDSEGVVSLDMSSNSEDVEYYMNIVRENSSNINKESKAVFLNNCINIFPELGRLGEETLSNVITKKDIEEIVTFDFIEKKLSSLFLSLKSVSSNNLLQKDRSDGAETGKYLMDNIEKFLNFYNIKVADIYPQIDLMKELINRKIEALEDRDKLSH
;
A
#
# COMPACT_ATOMS: atom_id res chain seq x y z
N MET A 1 12.30 -14.61 -12.82
CA MET A 1 13.57 -15.29 -12.46
C MET A 1 14.00 -14.73 -11.12
N PHE A 2 13.53 -15.35 -10.03
CA PHE A 2 13.80 -14.88 -8.66
C PHE A 2 15.27 -15.15 -8.34
N LYS A 3 16.05 -14.10 -8.08
CA LYS A 3 17.47 -14.25 -7.71
C LYS A 3 17.52 -14.72 -6.26
N GLU A 4 18.02 -15.93 -6.05
CA GLU A 4 18.53 -16.44 -4.77
C GLU A 4 19.62 -15.51 -4.24
N LYS A 5 19.25 -14.41 -3.58
CA LYS A 5 20.22 -13.46 -3.02
C LYS A 5 20.30 -13.41 -1.50
N HIS A 6 19.59 -14.31 -0.80
CA HIS A 6 19.48 -14.23 0.66
C HIS A 6 19.70 -15.53 1.40
N PHE A 7 20.65 -16.40 1.01
CA PHE A 7 21.08 -17.49 1.88
C PHE A 7 22.57 -17.77 1.70
N SER A 8 23.41 -17.14 2.53
CA SER A 8 24.74 -17.69 2.80
C SER A 8 24.69 -18.28 4.20
N GLN A 9 25.21 -19.48 4.39
CA GLN A 9 25.35 -20.21 5.67
C GLN A 9 24.04 -20.65 6.33
N GLU A 10 23.45 -21.73 5.80
CA GLU A 10 22.63 -22.64 6.57
C GLU A 10 23.48 -23.31 7.68
N PRO A 11 22.90 -23.68 8.83
CA PRO A 11 23.60 -24.48 9.83
C PRO A 11 24.04 -25.78 9.18
N THR A 12 25.34 -25.97 9.03
CA THR A 12 25.89 -27.25 8.60
C THR A 12 25.75 -28.24 9.75
N SER A 13 25.23 -29.43 9.48
CA SER A 13 25.29 -30.58 10.39
C SER A 13 26.76 -31.01 10.56
N GLU A 14 27.57 -30.22 11.25
CA GLU A 14 28.82 -30.75 11.79
C GLU A 14 28.39 -31.81 12.80
N LYS A 15 28.54 -33.08 12.41
CA LYS A 15 28.23 -34.24 13.25
C LYS A 15 28.87 -34.01 14.61
N ARG A 16 28.03 -33.71 15.62
CA ARG A 16 28.46 -33.61 16.99
C ARG A 16 28.98 -35.01 17.37
N GLU A 17 30.24 -35.12 17.80
CA GLU A 17 30.77 -36.39 18.32
C GLU A 17 30.02 -36.73 19.62
N SER A 18 28.91 -37.46 19.52
CA SER A 18 27.94 -37.64 20.60
C SER A 18 28.27 -38.80 21.56
N LYS A 19 27.98 -38.58 22.85
CA LYS A 19 27.95 -39.57 23.95
C LYS A 19 26.53 -39.83 24.52
N THR A 20 25.44 -39.29 23.96
CA THR A 20 24.06 -39.38 24.53
C THR A 20 22.96 -39.59 23.49
N GLU A 21 21.80 -40.11 23.91
CA GLU A 21 20.63 -40.45 23.08
C GLU A 21 19.85 -39.20 22.59
N MET A 22 19.81 -38.13 23.39
CA MET A 22 19.14 -36.86 23.07
C MET A 22 19.73 -36.16 21.84
N CYS A 23 21.06 -36.12 21.71
CA CYS A 23 21.70 -35.49 20.55
C CYS A 23 21.30 -36.14 19.22
N LYS A 24 21.06 -37.46 19.20
CA LYS A 24 20.59 -38.14 17.99
C LYS A 24 19.16 -37.73 17.63
N VAL A 25 18.28 -37.60 18.62
CA VAL A 25 16.89 -37.15 18.41
C VAL A 25 16.87 -35.73 17.83
N ILE A 26 17.73 -34.85 18.35
CA ILE A 26 17.89 -33.48 17.86
C ILE A 26 18.40 -33.47 16.41
N ASP A 27 19.48 -34.18 16.12
CA ASP A 27 20.07 -34.24 14.77
C ASP A 27 19.07 -34.83 13.75
N ASP A 28 18.40 -35.93 14.09
CA ASP A 28 17.37 -36.56 13.25
C ASP A 28 16.21 -35.59 12.97
N ARG A 29 15.82 -34.78 13.97
CA ARG A 29 14.75 -33.77 13.82
C ARG A 29 15.17 -32.61 12.93
N ILE A 30 16.43 -32.15 13.04
CA ILE A 30 16.97 -31.12 12.15
C ILE A 30 16.95 -31.62 10.70
N ASP A 31 17.42 -32.85 10.45
CA ASP A 31 17.42 -33.45 9.12
C ASP A 31 16.01 -33.61 8.54
N GLU A 32 15.03 -34.00 9.35
CA GLU A 32 13.62 -34.08 8.97
C GLU A 32 13.07 -32.71 8.52
N LEU A 33 13.30 -31.67 9.33
CA LEU A 33 12.82 -30.32 9.06
C LEU A 33 13.49 -29.70 7.83
N LEU A 34 14.79 -29.95 7.61
CA LEU A 34 15.50 -29.52 6.40
C LEU A 34 14.99 -30.26 5.15
N SER A 35 14.69 -31.55 5.27
CA SER A 35 14.07 -32.34 4.21
C SER A 35 12.67 -31.84 3.86
N GLU A 36 11.86 -31.50 4.86
CA GLU A 36 10.56 -30.86 4.68
C GLU A 36 10.70 -29.52 3.96
N ARG A 37 11.63 -28.65 4.40
CA ARG A 37 11.90 -27.36 3.77
C ARG A 37 12.18 -27.50 2.29
N LYS A 38 13.03 -28.46 1.92
CA LYS A 38 13.35 -28.74 0.52
C LYS A 38 12.08 -29.09 -0.28
N LYS A 39 11.22 -29.96 0.25
CA LYS A 39 9.94 -30.32 -0.39
C LYS A 39 9.01 -29.11 -0.53
N LEU A 40 8.97 -28.24 0.47
CA LEU A 40 8.18 -27.01 0.43
C LEU A 40 8.68 -26.05 -0.66
N TYR A 41 10.00 -25.88 -0.81
CA TYR A 41 10.56 -25.08 -1.91
C TYR A 41 10.27 -25.71 -3.28
N GLU A 42 10.40 -27.02 -3.42
CA GLU A 42 10.00 -27.73 -4.65
C GLU A 42 8.53 -27.49 -4.98
N LYS A 43 7.64 -27.55 -3.98
CA LYS A 43 6.22 -27.23 -4.12
C LYS A 43 6.02 -25.77 -4.53
N LEU A 44 6.62 -24.80 -3.85
CA LEU A 44 6.51 -23.38 -4.17
C LEU A 44 6.96 -23.08 -5.61
N ASN A 45 8.08 -23.65 -6.03
CA ASN A 45 8.63 -23.47 -7.38
C ASN A 45 7.78 -24.11 -8.48
N SER A 46 6.92 -25.07 -8.13
CA SER A 46 6.01 -25.70 -9.08
C SER A 46 4.77 -24.86 -9.39
N ILE A 47 4.47 -23.85 -8.57
CA ILE A 47 3.25 -23.03 -8.72
C ILE A 47 3.57 -21.80 -9.58
N ASN A 48 2.79 -21.58 -10.65
CA ASN A 48 2.89 -20.38 -11.48
C ASN A 48 1.87 -19.33 -11.04
N PHE A 49 2.32 -18.31 -10.31
CA PHE A 49 1.46 -17.28 -9.69
C PHE A 49 1.76 -15.85 -10.17
N THR A 50 2.59 -15.68 -11.21
CA THR A 50 3.03 -14.36 -11.70
C THR A 50 1.85 -13.46 -12.09
N HIS A 51 0.79 -14.04 -12.65
CA HIS A 51 -0.40 -13.30 -13.08
C HIS A 51 -1.19 -12.72 -11.89
N CYS A 52 -1.27 -13.44 -10.78
CA CYS A 52 -1.97 -13.02 -9.56
C CYS A 52 -1.37 -11.73 -8.97
N PHE A 53 -0.05 -11.56 -9.00
CA PHE A 53 0.60 -10.36 -8.45
C PHE A 53 0.20 -9.08 -9.13
N SER A 54 0.10 -9.09 -10.46
CA SER A 54 -0.36 -7.92 -11.21
C SER A 54 -1.82 -7.57 -10.90
N ALA A 55 -2.64 -8.58 -10.59
CA ALA A 55 -4.06 -8.38 -10.29
C ALA A 55 -4.32 -7.98 -8.83
N LEU A 56 -3.49 -8.43 -7.87
CA LEU A 56 -3.62 -8.08 -6.45
C LEU A 56 -3.48 -6.57 -6.20
N LEU A 57 -2.62 -5.91 -6.98
CA LEU A 57 -2.41 -4.46 -6.91
C LEU A 57 -3.47 -3.64 -7.64
N ASP A 58 -4.36 -4.30 -8.37
CA ASP A 58 -5.29 -3.65 -9.28
C ASP A 58 -6.72 -3.73 -8.73
N ASN A 59 -7.08 -2.72 -7.94
CA ASN A 59 -8.40 -2.58 -7.29
C ASN A 59 -9.53 -2.43 -8.31
N GLU A 60 -9.19 -2.04 -9.54
CA GLU A 60 -10.11 -1.89 -10.65
C GLU A 60 -10.50 -3.25 -11.27
N ILE A 61 -9.63 -4.25 -11.14
CA ILE A 61 -9.83 -5.61 -11.65
C ILE A 61 -10.36 -6.56 -10.58
N ILE A 62 -9.80 -6.50 -9.38
CA ILE A 62 -10.18 -7.36 -8.25
C ILE A 62 -10.74 -6.47 -7.16
N SER A 63 -11.97 -6.70 -6.73
CA SER A 63 -12.60 -5.93 -5.64
C SER A 63 -12.04 -6.33 -4.27
N ASP A 64 -12.18 -5.43 -3.28
CA ASP A 64 -11.74 -5.70 -1.90
C ASP A 64 -12.52 -6.86 -1.26
N ASP A 65 -13.80 -7.07 -1.62
CA ASP A 65 -14.58 -8.23 -1.18
C ASP A 65 -13.90 -9.56 -1.54
N ILE A 66 -13.33 -9.67 -2.76
CA ILE A 66 -12.62 -10.87 -3.19
C ILE A 66 -11.32 -11.06 -2.39
N ILE A 67 -10.62 -9.96 -2.07
CA ILE A 67 -9.41 -10.00 -1.25
C ILE A 67 -9.74 -10.44 0.17
N ASN A 68 -10.81 -9.91 0.76
CA ASN A 68 -11.29 -10.30 2.09
C ASN A 68 -11.67 -11.78 2.13
N ASP A 69 -12.45 -12.26 1.15
CA ASP A 69 -12.80 -13.69 1.02
C ASP A 69 -11.56 -14.60 0.92
N ILE A 70 -10.56 -14.21 0.12
CA ILE A 70 -9.31 -14.96 -0.02
C ILE A 70 -8.54 -14.96 1.30
N THR A 71 -8.49 -13.81 1.98
CA THR A 71 -7.78 -13.64 3.25
C THR A 71 -8.43 -14.47 4.34
N GLU A 72 -9.75 -14.47 4.46
CA GLU A 72 -10.47 -15.29 5.43
C GLU A 72 -10.29 -16.80 5.16
N GLU A 73 -10.42 -17.25 3.91
CA GLU A 73 -10.17 -18.66 3.55
C GLU A 73 -8.73 -19.06 3.90
N TRP A 74 -7.76 -18.19 3.58
CA TRP A 74 -6.35 -18.40 3.88
C TRP A 74 -6.05 -18.41 5.38
N LEU A 75 -6.55 -17.44 6.15
CA LEU A 75 -6.35 -17.36 7.60
C LEU A 75 -6.92 -18.61 8.30
N ASN A 76 -8.07 -19.12 7.85
CA ASN A 76 -8.64 -20.37 8.36
C ASN A 76 -7.73 -21.58 8.10
N VAL A 77 -7.14 -21.67 6.90
CA VAL A 77 -6.17 -22.73 6.58
C VAL A 77 -4.91 -22.59 7.42
N VAL A 78 -4.35 -21.38 7.51
CA VAL A 78 -3.14 -21.10 8.29
C VAL A 78 -3.33 -21.47 9.75
N LYS A 79 -4.45 -21.09 10.38
CA LYS A 79 -4.76 -21.39 11.78
C LYS A 79 -5.04 -22.87 12.05
N SER A 80 -5.43 -23.64 11.03
CA SER A 80 -5.75 -25.07 11.20
C SER A 80 -4.61 -26.01 10.80
N GLU A 81 -3.74 -25.59 9.88
CA GLU A 81 -2.69 -26.45 9.30
C GLU A 81 -1.27 -26.03 9.67
N THR A 82 -1.09 -24.85 10.26
CA THR A 82 0.22 -24.30 10.63
C THR A 82 0.18 -23.69 12.03
N CYS A 83 1.36 -23.44 12.63
CA CYS A 83 1.48 -22.67 13.87
C CYS A 83 2.02 -21.25 13.62
N PHE A 84 1.81 -20.72 12.40
CA PHE A 84 2.40 -19.47 11.96
C PHE A 84 1.92 -18.26 12.78
N LEU A 85 0.64 -18.24 13.15
CA LEU A 85 0.00 -17.13 13.86
C LEU A 85 -0.13 -17.36 15.37
N ASP A 86 0.15 -18.57 15.87
CA ASP A 86 -0.10 -18.99 17.26
C ASP A 86 0.52 -18.03 18.28
N SER A 87 1.77 -17.61 18.03
CA SER A 87 2.49 -16.64 18.87
C SER A 87 1.71 -15.32 18.99
N LEU A 88 1.26 -14.75 17.88
CA LEU A 88 0.52 -13.48 17.83
C LEU A 88 -0.90 -13.62 18.39
N ASP A 89 -1.60 -14.69 18.01
CA ASP A 89 -2.95 -15.00 18.49
C ASP A 89 -2.94 -15.17 20.04
N SER A 90 -1.90 -15.79 20.60
CA SER A 90 -1.78 -15.95 22.06
C SER A 90 -1.54 -14.65 22.83
N LEU A 91 -1.00 -13.63 22.16
CA LEU A 91 -0.82 -12.27 22.66
C LEU A 91 -1.99 -11.36 22.30
N GLY A 92 -2.98 -11.87 21.55
CA GLY A 92 -4.13 -11.10 21.13
C GLY A 92 -3.83 -10.04 20.06
N ILE A 93 -2.78 -10.26 19.26
CA ILE A 93 -2.34 -9.38 18.18
C ILE A 93 -2.87 -9.91 16.85
N GLU A 94 -3.66 -9.10 16.14
CA GLU A 94 -4.22 -9.46 14.85
C GLU A 94 -3.54 -8.70 13.70
N ILE A 95 -3.23 -9.44 12.63
CA ILE A 95 -2.61 -8.93 11.38
C ILE A 95 -3.39 -9.45 10.17
N PHE A 96 -3.06 -8.97 8.96
CA PHE A 96 -3.80 -9.26 7.72
C PHE A 96 -5.26 -8.79 7.77
N LYS A 97 -5.45 -7.51 8.13
CA LYS A 97 -6.71 -6.78 8.00
C LYS A 97 -6.44 -5.37 7.49
N ASP A 98 -7.47 -4.75 6.91
CA ASP A 98 -7.39 -3.39 6.39
C ASP A 98 -7.16 -2.37 7.51
N ASP A 99 -7.87 -2.53 8.62
CA ASP A 99 -7.70 -1.67 9.77
C ASP A 99 -6.85 -2.30 10.88
N LEU A 100 -5.54 -2.06 10.78
CA LEU A 100 -4.61 -2.42 11.84
C LEU A 100 -4.75 -1.55 13.10
N THR A 101 -5.55 -0.47 13.09
CA THR A 101 -5.73 0.36 14.31
C THR A 101 -6.73 -0.26 15.29
N ASP A 102 -7.67 -1.06 14.79
CA ASP A 102 -8.67 -1.75 15.62
C ASP A 102 -8.09 -3.06 16.14
N GLN A 103 -7.52 -3.07 17.35
CA GLN A 103 -7.03 -4.30 17.98
C GLN A 103 -7.88 -4.68 19.20
N PRO A 104 -8.39 -5.91 19.29
CA PRO A 104 -9.37 -6.29 20.30
C PRO A 104 -8.84 -6.18 21.74
N ASN A 105 -7.53 -6.32 21.91
CA ASN A 105 -6.88 -6.25 23.22
C ASN A 105 -6.05 -4.99 23.41
N PHE A 106 -6.08 -4.02 22.47
CA PHE A 106 -5.31 -2.79 22.58
C PHE A 106 -6.20 -1.55 22.38
N ASP A 107 -6.50 -0.84 23.47
CA ASP A 107 -7.30 0.39 23.51
C ASP A 107 -6.47 1.67 23.27
N GLU A 108 -5.17 1.57 23.00
CA GLU A 108 -4.35 2.74 22.64
C GLU A 108 -4.68 3.30 21.26
N THR A 109 -4.47 4.60 21.11
CA THR A 109 -4.45 5.24 19.80
C THR A 109 -3.20 4.81 19.04
N ILE A 110 -3.36 4.28 17.82
CA ILE A 110 -2.21 3.96 16.96
C ILE A 110 -2.08 5.07 15.91
N LEU A 111 -0.95 5.79 15.92
CA LEU A 111 -0.63 6.83 14.94
C LEU A 111 0.38 6.30 13.92
N TRP A 112 0.03 6.41 12.64
CA TRP A 112 0.92 6.02 11.54
C TRP A 112 1.63 7.23 10.95
N GLY A 113 2.71 7.01 10.19
CA GLY A 113 3.51 8.07 9.56
C GLY A 113 2.69 9.07 8.73
N SER A 114 1.63 8.60 8.08
CA SER A 114 0.66 9.43 7.35
C SER A 114 -0.06 10.45 8.24
N ASP A 115 -0.34 10.07 9.48
CA ASP A 115 -1.11 10.84 10.46
C ASP A 115 -0.21 11.82 11.22
N LEU A 116 1.07 11.45 11.41
CA LEU A 116 2.10 12.28 12.02
C LEU A 116 2.36 13.58 11.21
N ASN A 117 2.14 13.57 9.89
CA ASN A 117 2.26 14.77 9.06
C ASN A 117 1.17 15.83 9.31
N PHE A 118 0.04 15.45 9.93
CA PHE A 118 -1.00 16.39 10.33
C PHE A 118 -0.80 16.96 11.74
N GLU A 119 -0.08 16.25 12.62
CA GLU A 119 0.12 16.67 14.02
C GLU A 119 1.46 17.38 14.30
N VAL A 120 2.45 17.32 13.41
CA VAL A 120 3.77 17.95 13.63
C VAL A 120 3.82 19.39 13.09
N ARG A 121 3.09 20.28 13.77
CA ARG A 121 3.49 21.70 14.01
C ARG A 121 3.14 22.14 15.44
N ARG A 122 3.39 21.29 16.43
CA ARG A 122 3.59 21.79 17.81
C ARG A 122 5.08 22.16 17.97
N PRO A 123 5.42 23.46 18.07
CA PRO A 123 6.80 23.87 18.31
C PRO A 123 7.19 23.47 19.74
N GLY A 124 7.97 22.39 19.89
CA GLY A 124 8.51 21.98 21.19
C GLY A 124 8.99 20.53 21.31
N SER A 125 8.53 19.61 20.45
CA SER A 125 8.94 18.19 20.54
C SER A 125 10.21 17.91 19.73
N ASN A 126 11.37 18.09 20.37
CA ASN A 126 12.63 17.48 19.91
C ASN A 126 12.63 15.98 20.28
N LEU A 127 11.76 15.18 19.67
CA LEU A 127 11.76 13.73 19.82
C LEU A 127 12.50 13.11 18.63
N SER A 128 13.71 12.62 18.91
CA SER A 128 14.50 11.80 18.01
C SER A 128 13.76 10.50 17.69
N LEU A 129 13.62 10.23 16.40
CA LEU A 129 12.97 9.10 15.71
C LEU A 129 13.57 7.70 15.99
N GLY A 130 14.07 7.44 17.20
CA GLY A 130 14.71 6.15 17.50
C GLY A 130 15.34 6.05 18.89
N GLY A 131 14.80 6.75 19.89
CA GLY A 131 15.33 6.66 21.24
C GLY A 131 14.22 6.31 22.21
N PHE A 132 14.44 5.28 23.02
CA PHE A 132 13.92 5.26 24.39
C PHE A 132 14.27 6.63 25.01
N ALA A 133 13.35 7.59 24.92
CA ALA A 133 13.42 8.77 25.75
C ALA A 133 13.44 8.24 27.18
N ARG A 134 14.57 8.44 27.87
CA ARG A 134 14.80 8.11 29.28
C ARG A 134 13.50 8.38 30.06
N ARG A 135 12.69 7.35 30.32
CA ARG A 135 11.44 7.41 31.07
C ARG A 135 11.76 7.47 32.56
N GLY A 136 12.47 8.53 32.95
CA GLY A 136 12.76 8.86 34.34
C GLY A 136 11.66 9.68 34.99
N ASP A 137 11.00 10.57 34.24
CA ASP A 137 10.05 11.55 34.80
C ASP A 137 9.06 12.07 33.74
N MET A 138 8.30 11.20 33.07
CA MET A 138 7.14 11.66 32.31
C MET A 138 5.87 11.07 32.93
N ASP A 139 5.06 11.99 33.41
CA ASP A 139 3.72 11.79 33.94
C ASP A 139 2.88 10.83 33.09
N ASP A 140 2.00 10.12 33.78
CA ASP A 140 0.93 9.29 33.24
C ASP A 140 0.26 9.92 32.01
N GLU A 141 -0.11 9.10 31.03
CA GLU A 141 -0.86 9.41 29.79
C GLU A 141 -0.03 9.82 28.55
N VAL A 142 0.56 8.82 27.88
CA VAL A 142 0.51 8.80 26.41
C VAL A 142 0.02 7.42 25.95
N PRO A 143 -1.30 7.24 25.76
CA PRO A 143 -1.91 5.99 25.27
C PRO A 143 -1.76 5.90 23.76
N THR A 144 -0.55 6.12 23.24
CA THR A 144 -0.30 6.25 21.82
C THR A 144 0.84 5.35 21.37
N ILE A 145 0.60 4.49 20.37
CA ILE A 145 1.63 3.73 19.67
C ILE A 145 1.95 4.49 18.38
N GLU A 146 3.19 4.94 18.23
CA GLU A 146 3.63 5.68 17.05
C GLU A 146 4.42 4.76 16.12
N ILE A 147 3.94 4.58 14.90
CA ILE A 147 4.65 3.86 13.84
C ILE A 147 5.06 4.86 12.78
N ALA A 148 6.36 5.05 12.60
CA ALA A 148 6.90 6.11 11.73
C ALA A 148 6.55 5.95 10.24
N THR A 149 6.14 4.76 9.81
CA THR A 149 5.82 4.43 8.42
C THR A 149 4.31 4.44 8.15
N GLU A 150 3.94 4.55 6.87
CA GLU A 150 2.54 4.47 6.45
C GLU A 150 1.95 3.09 6.70
N LYS A 151 0.67 3.05 7.12
CA LYS A 151 -0.09 1.81 7.33
C LYS A 151 -0.21 1.04 6.01
N PRO A 152 0.30 -0.19 5.90
CA PRO A 152 0.11 -0.98 4.69
C PRO A 152 -1.33 -1.49 4.64
N ASP A 153 -1.99 -1.32 3.49
CA ASP A 153 -3.30 -1.94 3.23
C ASP A 153 -3.20 -3.48 3.17
N LEU A 154 -4.34 -4.17 3.25
CA LEU A 154 -4.36 -5.64 3.25
C LEU A 154 -3.69 -6.23 2.00
N ARG A 155 -3.91 -5.62 0.83
CA ARG A 155 -3.31 -6.05 -0.44
C ARG A 155 -1.80 -6.02 -0.41
N SER A 156 -1.23 -4.94 0.10
CA SER A 156 0.22 -4.76 0.26
C SER A 156 0.79 -5.78 1.24
N GLN A 157 0.08 -6.06 2.34
CA GLN A 157 0.49 -7.10 3.30
C GLN A 157 0.53 -8.50 2.64
N LEU A 158 -0.54 -8.89 1.94
CA LEU A 158 -0.64 -10.18 1.25
C LEU A 158 0.39 -10.31 0.12
N LEU A 159 0.56 -9.25 -0.68
CA LEU A 159 1.52 -9.23 -1.78
C LEU A 159 2.95 -9.41 -1.25
N TYR A 160 3.30 -8.68 -0.19
CA TYR A 160 4.61 -8.77 0.42
C TYR A 160 4.87 -10.19 0.96
N LEU A 161 3.90 -10.80 1.64
CA LEU A 161 4.01 -12.19 2.09
C LEU A 161 4.18 -13.16 0.90
N ALA A 162 3.41 -12.99 -0.16
CA ALA A 162 3.48 -13.87 -1.31
C ALA A 162 4.78 -13.71 -2.12
N GLN A 163 5.34 -12.49 -2.21
CA GLN A 163 6.57 -12.17 -2.95
C GLN A 163 7.84 -12.48 -2.16
N GLU A 164 7.93 -11.96 -0.95
CA GLU A 164 9.13 -12.00 -0.12
C GLU A 164 9.13 -13.20 0.83
N GLY A 165 7.96 -13.80 1.09
CA GLY A 165 7.85 -14.87 2.09
C GLY A 165 8.11 -14.39 3.50
N ALA A 166 7.82 -13.12 3.79
CA ALA A 166 7.99 -12.48 5.09
C ALA A 166 6.82 -11.51 5.34
N LEU A 167 6.64 -11.11 6.59
CA LEU A 167 5.72 -10.00 6.90
C LEU A 167 6.25 -8.68 6.36
N HIS A 168 5.33 -7.79 5.98
CA HIS A 168 5.67 -6.42 5.59
C HIS A 168 6.46 -5.71 6.73
N PRO A 169 7.56 -4.99 6.45
CA PRO A 169 8.40 -4.39 7.49
C PRO A 169 7.64 -3.51 8.47
N THR A 170 6.71 -2.69 7.97
CA THR A 170 5.83 -1.88 8.81
C THR A 170 4.95 -2.72 9.76
N VAL A 171 4.44 -3.87 9.30
CA VAL A 171 3.66 -4.79 10.17
C VAL A 171 4.57 -5.41 11.23
N LYS A 172 5.83 -5.70 10.91
CA LYS A 172 6.80 -6.19 11.90
C LYS A 172 7.07 -5.16 13.00
N THR A 173 7.34 -3.90 12.63
CA THR A 173 7.50 -2.81 13.60
C THR A 173 6.24 -2.63 14.44
N TYR A 174 5.07 -2.71 13.80
CA TYR A 174 3.80 -2.64 14.51
C TYR A 174 3.63 -3.76 15.55
N ILE A 175 3.89 -5.02 15.19
CA ILE A 175 3.88 -6.16 16.14
C ILE A 175 4.87 -5.92 17.29
N HIS A 176 6.08 -5.46 16.98
CA HIS A 176 7.13 -5.17 17.96
C HIS A 176 6.64 -4.17 19.03
N GLU A 177 6.04 -3.05 18.59
CA GLU A 177 5.49 -2.05 19.51
C GLU A 177 4.28 -2.57 20.30
N LEU A 178 3.42 -3.39 19.70
CA LEU A 178 2.32 -4.02 20.44
C LEU A 178 2.82 -4.95 21.55
N ILE A 179 3.90 -5.71 21.31
CA ILE A 179 4.50 -6.56 22.34
C ILE A 179 5.04 -5.71 23.51
N HIS A 180 5.63 -4.55 23.23
CA HIS A 180 5.99 -3.59 24.29
C HIS A 180 4.79 -3.14 25.11
N ARG A 181 3.63 -2.93 24.46
CA ARG A 181 2.39 -2.58 25.16
C ARG A 181 1.86 -3.71 26.01
N VAL A 182 1.94 -4.97 25.56
CA VAL A 182 1.61 -6.12 26.41
C VAL A 182 2.34 -6.07 27.75
N HIS A 183 3.63 -5.71 27.76
CA HIS A 183 4.41 -5.69 29.00
C HIS A 183 4.13 -4.45 29.86
N THR A 184 4.11 -3.27 29.23
CA THR A 184 4.07 -1.99 29.95
C THR A 184 2.69 -1.65 30.53
N ARG A 185 1.61 -2.23 29.99
CA ARG A 185 0.26 -2.12 30.54
C ARG A 185 0.13 -2.77 31.92
N GLU A 186 0.72 -3.94 32.08
CA GLU A 186 0.65 -4.74 33.30
C GLU A 186 1.71 -4.32 34.33
N ASN A 187 2.87 -3.83 33.85
CA ASN A 187 3.95 -3.38 34.72
C ASN A 187 4.78 -2.26 34.09
N SER A 188 4.61 -1.03 34.57
CA SER A 188 5.38 0.15 34.12
C SER A 188 6.88 0.10 34.46
N SER A 189 7.29 -0.83 35.34
CA SER A 189 8.67 -1.02 35.79
C SER A 189 9.32 -2.30 35.25
N VAL A 190 8.82 -2.82 34.12
CA VAL A 190 9.43 -3.97 33.43
C VAL A 190 10.83 -3.63 32.90
N SER A 191 11.73 -4.63 32.84
CA SER A 191 13.07 -4.43 32.27
C SER A 191 12.98 -4.13 30.77
N SER A 192 13.60 -3.02 30.36
CA SER A 192 13.70 -2.64 28.94
C SER A 192 14.40 -3.73 28.12
N GLU A 193 15.45 -4.35 28.66
CA GLU A 193 16.19 -5.41 27.98
C GLU A 193 15.34 -6.66 27.73
N LEU A 194 14.54 -7.09 28.71
CA LEU A 194 13.62 -8.23 28.54
C LEU A 194 12.48 -7.91 27.59
N THR A 195 11.94 -6.70 27.68
CA THR A 195 10.85 -6.23 26.83
C THR A 195 11.29 -6.20 25.36
N GLU A 196 12.49 -5.67 25.10
CA GLU A 196 13.13 -5.68 23.78
C GLU A 196 13.49 -7.08 23.30
N ALA A 197 14.07 -7.92 24.16
CA ALA A 197 14.40 -9.29 23.80
C ALA A 197 13.18 -10.08 23.33
N HIS A 198 12.05 -9.95 24.04
CA HIS A 198 10.80 -10.61 23.69
C HIS A 198 10.13 -10.00 22.46
N ALA A 199 10.05 -8.67 22.34
CA ALA A 199 9.50 -8.01 21.16
C ALA A 199 10.28 -8.34 19.88
N TRP A 200 11.61 -8.45 19.97
CA TRP A 200 12.41 -8.96 18.86
C TRP A 200 12.14 -10.43 18.60
N PHE A 201 12.26 -11.31 19.59
CA PHE A 201 12.14 -12.75 19.36
C PHE A 201 10.75 -13.17 18.85
N SER A 202 9.68 -12.61 19.41
CA SER A 202 8.29 -12.97 19.07
C SER A 202 7.76 -12.18 17.87
N GLY A 203 8.37 -11.02 17.57
CA GLY A 203 8.18 -10.31 16.30
C GLY A 203 8.88 -10.98 15.10
N ILE A 204 9.74 -11.97 15.35
CA ILE A 204 10.55 -12.68 14.34
C ILE A 204 9.76 -13.84 13.73
N ILE A 205 8.72 -13.46 12.99
CA ILE A 205 8.47 -14.08 11.69
C ILE A 205 9.50 -13.47 10.71
N ASP A 206 10.78 -13.78 10.92
CA ASP A 206 11.87 -13.27 10.08
C ASP A 206 12.91 -14.35 9.88
N GLN A 207 12.74 -15.20 8.86
CA GLN A 207 13.77 -16.17 8.48
C GLN A 207 13.98 -16.27 6.97
N GLY A 208 14.36 -15.12 6.40
CA GLY A 208 15.29 -15.03 5.27
C GLY A 208 16.63 -14.36 5.62
N VAL A 209 16.82 -13.91 6.87
CA VAL A 209 18.05 -13.25 7.34
C VAL A 209 18.71 -14.14 8.38
N LYS A 210 20.05 -14.22 8.35
CA LYS A 210 20.87 -14.89 9.37
C LYS A 210 20.49 -14.35 10.75
N PHE A 211 19.75 -15.11 11.55
CA PHE A 211 19.53 -14.78 12.95
C PHE A 211 20.81 -15.08 13.73
N SER A 212 21.68 -14.07 13.87
CA SER A 212 22.82 -14.14 14.78
C SER A 212 22.45 -13.42 16.07
N LEU A 213 22.31 -14.18 17.15
CA LEU A 213 22.13 -13.65 18.51
C LEU A 213 23.19 -12.58 18.81
N LEU A 214 24.42 -12.82 18.37
CA LEU A 214 25.54 -11.90 18.52
C LEU A 214 25.35 -10.58 17.75
N GLU A 215 24.84 -10.62 16.52
CA GLU A 215 24.55 -9.39 15.76
C GLU A 215 23.45 -8.56 16.45
N LYS A 216 22.46 -9.23 17.03
CA LYS A 216 21.37 -8.55 17.77
C LYS A 216 21.84 -7.98 19.10
N VAL A 217 22.64 -8.73 19.86
CA VAL A 217 23.30 -8.21 21.06
C VAL A 217 24.15 -6.98 20.73
N ASN A 218 24.90 -7.01 19.62
CA ASN A 218 25.70 -5.86 19.18
C ASN A 218 24.82 -4.66 18.80
N HIS A 219 23.67 -4.89 18.16
CA HIS A 219 22.72 -3.84 17.83
C HIS A 219 22.11 -3.20 19.10
N LEU A 220 21.59 -4.02 20.02
CA LEU A 220 21.01 -3.53 21.28
C LEU A 220 22.04 -2.79 22.16
N ALA A 221 23.29 -3.27 22.18
CA ALA A 221 24.38 -2.68 22.95
C ALA A 221 25.05 -1.47 22.26
N SER A 222 24.71 -1.15 21.02
CA SER A 222 25.30 -0.02 20.30
C SER A 222 24.69 1.31 20.71
N ASP A 223 25.49 2.38 20.67
CA ASP A 223 25.05 3.75 20.96
C ASP A 223 23.97 4.25 19.97
N ASP A 224 24.02 3.74 18.73
CA ASP A 224 23.02 3.98 17.68
C ASP A 224 21.78 3.08 17.78
N GLY A 225 21.77 2.13 18.73
CA GLY A 225 20.62 1.29 19.08
C GLY A 225 19.96 1.78 20.36
N TYR A 226 20.19 1.05 21.46
CA TYR A 226 19.57 1.34 22.77
C TYR A 226 20.58 1.64 23.89
N GLY A 227 21.88 1.45 23.63
CA GLY A 227 22.92 1.63 24.64
C GLY A 227 22.79 0.70 25.85
N PHE A 228 22.17 -0.46 25.68
CA PHE A 228 22.02 -1.44 26.76
C PHE A 228 23.36 -2.04 27.17
N ASP A 229 23.43 -2.49 28.43
CA ASP A 229 24.55 -3.32 28.86
C ASP A 229 24.58 -4.61 28.04
N ARG A 230 25.73 -4.90 27.42
CA ARG A 230 25.88 -5.99 26.47
C ARG A 230 25.63 -7.35 27.10
N GLU A 231 26.08 -7.56 28.33
CA GLU A 231 25.91 -8.83 29.03
C GLU A 231 24.45 -9.06 29.42
N LYS A 232 23.80 -8.00 29.91
CA LYS A 232 22.36 -8.01 30.23
C LYS A 232 21.49 -8.25 29.00
N ALA A 233 21.77 -7.58 27.88
CA ALA A 233 21.05 -7.78 26.63
C ALA A 233 21.21 -9.23 26.12
N ASN A 234 22.43 -9.78 26.20
CA ASN A 234 22.69 -11.16 25.84
C ASN A 234 21.95 -12.17 26.72
N ARG A 235 21.90 -11.97 28.04
CA ARG A 235 21.14 -12.82 28.97
C ARG A 235 19.64 -12.78 28.68
N ALA A 236 19.08 -11.58 28.50
CA ALA A 236 17.67 -11.40 28.18
C ALA A 236 17.28 -12.15 26.90
N LEU A 237 18.06 -11.95 25.82
CA LEU A 237 17.85 -12.65 24.55
C LEU A 237 17.97 -14.17 24.69
N LYS A 238 19.04 -14.67 25.34
CA LYS A 238 19.26 -16.12 25.52
C LYS A 238 18.13 -16.76 26.32
N ALA A 239 17.64 -16.09 27.36
CA ALA A 239 16.63 -16.67 28.22
C ALA A 239 15.25 -16.74 27.54
N VAL A 240 14.86 -15.68 26.80
CA VAL A 240 13.63 -15.68 25.98
C VAL A 240 13.71 -16.72 24.87
N SER A 241 14.83 -16.79 24.13
CA SER A 241 15.00 -17.77 23.05
C SER A 241 14.98 -19.21 23.57
N SER A 242 15.58 -19.46 24.73
CA SER A 242 15.60 -20.79 25.36
C SER A 242 14.20 -21.26 25.74
N LEU A 243 13.39 -20.41 26.39
CA LEU A 243 12.01 -20.77 26.75
C LEU A 243 11.17 -21.10 25.51
N SER A 244 11.30 -20.30 24.46
CA SER A 244 10.60 -20.52 23.20
C SER A 244 11.04 -21.81 22.52
N ALA A 245 12.34 -22.09 22.50
CA ALA A 245 12.92 -23.32 21.96
C ALA A 245 12.46 -24.58 22.72
N MET A 246 12.20 -24.46 24.02
CA MET A 246 11.65 -25.51 24.87
C MET A 246 10.11 -25.60 24.79
N GLY A 247 9.46 -24.81 23.93
CA GLY A 247 8.02 -24.89 23.66
C GLY A 247 7.13 -24.17 24.67
N VAL A 248 7.69 -23.25 25.47
CA VAL A 248 6.88 -22.39 26.35
C VAL A 248 6.08 -21.40 25.50
N SER A 249 4.78 -21.28 25.74
CA SER A 249 3.91 -20.37 24.98
C SER A 249 4.31 -18.91 25.15
N GLU A 250 4.19 -18.10 24.09
CA GLU A 250 4.50 -16.65 24.14
C GLU A 250 3.76 -15.89 25.23
N LYS A 251 2.48 -16.22 25.47
CA LYS A 251 1.74 -15.65 26.60
C LYS A 251 2.44 -15.88 27.94
N LYS A 252 2.93 -17.10 28.17
CA LYS A 252 3.65 -17.44 29.41
C LYS A 252 5.02 -16.73 29.48
N ILE A 253 5.71 -16.60 28.35
CA ILE A 253 6.95 -15.83 28.26
C ILE A 253 6.68 -14.36 28.59
N ALA A 254 5.60 -13.77 28.07
CA ALA A 254 5.17 -12.41 28.38
C ALA A 254 4.94 -12.22 29.89
N GLU A 255 4.21 -13.14 30.52
CA GLU A 255 3.97 -13.13 31.98
C GLU A 255 5.27 -13.19 32.78
N LEU A 256 6.23 -14.02 32.36
CA LEU A 256 7.55 -14.12 32.99
C LEU A 256 8.38 -12.86 32.78
N VAL A 257 8.35 -12.25 31.60
CA VAL A 257 9.01 -10.97 31.29
C VAL A 257 8.46 -9.87 32.19
N ILE A 258 7.14 -9.73 32.27
CA ILE A 258 6.44 -8.74 33.12
C ILE A 258 6.84 -8.90 34.59
N GLY A 259 6.92 -10.15 35.07
CA GLY A 259 7.27 -10.47 36.45
C GLY A 259 8.77 -10.37 36.77
N SER A 260 9.64 -10.23 35.76
CA SER A 260 11.08 -10.37 35.95
C SER A 260 11.83 -9.06 36.17
N LYS A 261 12.83 -9.11 37.04
CA LYS A 261 13.79 -8.02 37.28
C LYS A 261 15.21 -8.56 37.32
N TYR A 262 16.17 -7.70 36.98
CA TYR A 262 17.58 -8.03 37.10
C TYR A 262 18.01 -8.02 38.57
N ASP A 263 18.28 -9.19 39.11
CA ASP A 263 18.91 -9.38 40.41
C ASP A 263 20.41 -9.14 40.29
N LYS A 264 20.93 -8.16 41.04
CA LYS A 264 22.36 -7.80 41.00
C LYS A 264 23.23 -8.74 41.82
N GLU A 265 22.68 -9.40 42.84
CA GLU A 265 23.44 -10.33 43.68
C GLU A 265 23.61 -11.67 42.96
N GLU A 266 22.54 -12.13 42.29
CA GLU A 266 22.55 -13.38 41.52
C GLU A 266 22.99 -13.20 40.06
N GLU A 267 23.13 -11.95 39.60
CA GLU A 267 23.41 -11.57 38.20
C GLU A 267 22.47 -12.24 37.18
N LYS A 268 21.16 -12.26 37.48
CA LYS A 268 20.13 -12.98 36.71
C LYS A 268 18.83 -12.19 36.60
N TYR A 269 18.06 -12.43 35.54
CA TYR A 269 16.66 -12.03 35.45
C TYR A 269 15.76 -13.06 36.14
N LEU A 270 15.25 -12.73 37.32
CA LEU A 270 14.36 -13.61 38.07
C LEU A 270 12.91 -13.11 38.01
N PRO A 271 11.90 -13.98 37.81
CA PRO A 271 12.00 -15.46 37.76
C PRO A 271 12.36 -16.08 36.39
N LEU A 272 12.47 -15.31 35.31
CA LEU A 272 12.58 -15.86 33.94
C LEU A 272 13.77 -16.82 33.72
N GLU A 273 14.97 -16.50 34.19
CA GLU A 273 16.13 -17.41 34.10
C GLU A 273 16.00 -18.64 35.02
N ALA A 274 15.26 -18.54 36.12
CA ALA A 274 14.97 -19.72 36.96
C ALA A 274 14.03 -20.69 36.25
N GLU A 275 13.06 -20.18 35.49
CA GLU A 275 12.19 -21.01 34.66
C GLU A 275 12.99 -21.74 33.57
N VAL A 276 13.96 -21.06 32.93
CA VAL A 276 14.85 -21.70 31.94
C VAL A 276 15.57 -22.89 32.56
N HIS A 277 16.15 -22.73 33.76
CA HIS A 277 16.81 -23.82 34.46
C HIS A 277 15.85 -24.95 34.83
N SER A 278 14.66 -24.62 35.35
CA SER A 278 13.64 -25.61 35.70
C SER A 278 13.19 -26.44 34.50
N MET A 279 12.94 -25.79 33.36
CA MET A 279 12.56 -26.46 32.11
C MET A 279 13.69 -27.33 31.56
N ALA A 280 14.94 -26.84 31.62
CA ALA A 280 16.10 -27.60 31.19
C ALA A 280 16.31 -28.87 32.03
N ASP A 281 16.14 -28.77 33.35
CA ASP A 281 16.21 -29.90 34.27
C ASP A 281 15.08 -30.92 34.02
N GLU A 282 13.85 -30.44 33.78
CA GLU A 282 12.69 -31.30 33.48
C GLU A 282 12.88 -32.08 32.17
N LEU A 283 13.40 -31.42 31.13
CA LEU A 283 13.68 -32.02 29.83
C LEU A 283 14.99 -32.83 29.81
N GLY A 284 15.84 -32.68 30.84
CA GLY A 284 17.14 -33.33 30.93
C GLY A 284 18.12 -32.87 29.85
N VAL A 285 18.10 -31.58 29.50
CA VAL A 285 18.90 -30.96 28.43
C VAL A 285 19.96 -30.03 28.99
N ASP A 286 21.14 -29.98 28.35
CA ASP A 286 22.19 -29.02 28.69
C ASP A 286 22.21 -27.79 27.77
N GLU A 287 23.18 -26.88 27.94
CA GLU A 287 23.27 -25.67 27.12
C GLU A 287 23.48 -25.95 25.61
N LEU A 288 24.17 -27.04 25.25
CA LEU A 288 24.39 -27.41 23.85
C LEU A 288 23.13 -27.99 23.21
N ASP A 289 22.33 -28.70 24.00
CA ASP A 289 21.01 -29.18 23.60
C ASP A 289 20.04 -28.00 23.43
N ILE A 290 20.00 -27.03 24.36
CA ILE A 290 19.19 -25.80 24.23
C ILE A 290 19.54 -25.05 22.94
N GLN A 291 20.83 -24.87 22.65
CA GLN A 291 21.26 -24.21 21.40
C GLN A 291 20.74 -24.94 20.16
N ALA A 292 20.67 -26.28 20.20
CA ALA A 292 20.13 -27.07 19.10
C ALA A 292 18.60 -27.00 19.00
N LEU A 293 17.91 -26.96 20.13
CA LEU A 293 16.47 -26.71 20.18
C LEU A 293 16.12 -25.34 19.60
N GLU A 294 16.95 -24.32 19.83
CA GLU A 294 16.79 -23.01 19.18
C GLU A 294 16.89 -23.12 17.65
N ASP A 295 17.82 -23.92 17.14
CA ASP A 295 17.95 -24.15 15.69
C ASP A 295 16.74 -24.90 15.14
N ILE A 296 16.24 -25.92 15.84
CA ILE A 296 14.99 -26.62 15.50
C ILE A 296 13.81 -25.65 15.45
N TYR A 297 13.65 -24.81 16.48
CA TYR A 297 12.60 -23.80 16.55
C TYR A 297 12.65 -22.87 15.34
N LYS A 298 13.85 -22.34 15.03
CA LYS A 298 14.06 -21.46 13.89
C LYS A 298 13.67 -22.16 12.58
N ILE A 299 14.18 -23.37 12.37
CA ILE A 299 13.92 -24.11 11.13
C ILE A 299 12.42 -24.37 10.96
N ASN A 300 11.76 -24.81 12.04
CA ASN A 300 10.32 -25.05 12.05
C ASN A 300 9.53 -23.76 11.77
N ALA A 301 9.79 -22.65 12.46
CA ALA A 301 9.10 -21.38 12.23
C ALA A 301 9.18 -20.92 10.75
N SER A 302 10.36 -21.05 10.14
CA SER A 302 10.56 -20.78 8.71
C SER A 302 9.74 -21.73 7.81
N ASN A 303 9.68 -23.03 8.14
CA ASN A 303 8.84 -23.99 7.40
C ASN A 303 7.35 -23.66 7.52
N GLN A 304 6.89 -23.21 8.69
CA GLN A 304 5.49 -22.84 8.92
C GLN A 304 5.11 -21.57 8.16
N LEU A 305 5.99 -20.56 8.13
CA LEU A 305 5.85 -19.39 7.27
C LEU A 305 5.80 -19.77 5.78
N LEU A 306 6.67 -20.70 5.35
CA LEU A 306 6.69 -21.18 3.97
C LEU A 306 5.39 -21.94 3.62
N LYS A 307 4.84 -22.74 4.54
CA LYS A 307 3.52 -23.36 4.39
C LYS A 307 2.41 -22.32 4.28
N ALA A 308 2.39 -21.33 5.16
CA ALA A 308 1.44 -20.22 5.11
C ALA A 308 1.51 -19.49 3.77
N ARG A 309 2.72 -19.18 3.28
CA ARG A 309 2.95 -18.57 1.96
C ARG A 309 2.43 -19.45 0.82
N ILE A 310 2.76 -20.75 0.82
CA ILE A 310 2.31 -21.68 -0.22
C ILE A 310 0.78 -21.74 -0.25
N SER A 311 0.13 -21.86 0.91
CA SER A 311 -1.33 -21.89 1.00
C SER A 311 -1.97 -20.59 0.49
N LEU A 312 -1.37 -19.42 0.75
CA LEU A 312 -1.81 -18.14 0.19
C LEU A 312 -1.72 -18.16 -1.33
N ILE A 313 -0.59 -18.59 -1.88
CA ILE A 313 -0.37 -18.64 -3.34
C ILE A 313 -1.33 -19.66 -4.00
N GLU A 314 -1.57 -20.81 -3.38
CA GLU A 314 -2.55 -21.79 -3.86
C GLU A 314 -3.98 -21.22 -3.83
N GLY A 315 -4.36 -20.53 -2.76
CA GLY A 315 -5.65 -19.82 -2.66
C GLY A 315 -5.81 -18.76 -3.74
N LEU A 316 -4.78 -17.93 -3.94
CA LEU A 316 -4.74 -16.90 -4.97
C LEU A 316 -4.86 -17.49 -6.37
N THR A 317 -4.08 -18.51 -6.71
CA THR A 317 -4.12 -19.12 -8.06
C THR A 317 -5.42 -19.87 -8.34
N LYS A 318 -6.07 -20.41 -7.30
CA LYS A 318 -7.39 -21.03 -7.40
C LYS A 318 -8.50 -20.01 -7.65
N LYS A 319 -8.45 -18.84 -7.00
CA LYS A 319 -9.51 -17.81 -7.08
C LYS A 319 -9.30 -16.83 -8.21
N LEU A 320 -8.04 -16.46 -8.47
CA LEU A 320 -7.62 -15.47 -9.46
C LEU A 320 -7.01 -16.17 -10.68
N THR A 321 -7.82 -16.95 -11.38
CA THR A 321 -7.37 -17.64 -12.60
C THR A 321 -6.97 -16.63 -13.66
N ARG A 322 -6.04 -17.00 -14.54
CA ARG A 322 -5.61 -16.15 -15.65
C ARG A 322 -6.79 -15.71 -16.51
N GLU A 323 -7.69 -16.64 -16.83
CA GLU A 323 -8.90 -16.38 -17.61
C GLU A 323 -9.84 -15.42 -16.88
N GLY A 324 -10.03 -15.59 -15.57
CA GLY A 324 -10.84 -14.70 -14.75
C GLY A 324 -10.29 -13.28 -14.72
N ILE A 325 -8.97 -13.12 -14.54
CA ILE A 325 -8.31 -11.80 -14.58
C ILE A 325 -8.45 -11.16 -15.96
N ILE A 326 -8.25 -11.92 -17.04
CA ILE A 326 -8.40 -11.43 -18.42
C ILE A 326 -9.82 -10.94 -18.66
N GLU A 327 -10.82 -11.69 -18.22
CA GLU A 327 -12.23 -11.31 -18.35
C GLU A 327 -12.56 -10.07 -17.51
N SER A 328 -12.08 -9.99 -16.27
CA SER A 328 -12.23 -8.79 -15.45
C SER A 328 -11.59 -7.56 -16.10
N LYS A 329 -10.37 -7.70 -16.67
CA LYS A 329 -9.71 -6.61 -17.42
C LYS A 329 -10.51 -6.16 -18.64
N LYS A 330 -11.10 -7.10 -19.39
CA LYS A 330 -11.98 -6.83 -20.53
C LYS A 330 -13.22 -6.06 -20.10
N VAL A 331 -13.92 -6.54 -19.08
CA VAL A 331 -15.11 -5.90 -18.53
C VAL A 331 -14.77 -4.50 -18.02
N HIS A 332 -13.66 -4.36 -17.29
CA HIS A 332 -13.21 -3.08 -16.77
C HIS A 332 -12.88 -2.10 -17.91
N SER A 333 -12.12 -2.51 -18.91
CA SER A 333 -11.72 -1.64 -20.04
C SER A 333 -12.92 -1.17 -20.87
N LYS A 334 -13.94 -2.03 -21.06
CA LYS A 334 -15.20 -1.67 -21.75
C LYS A 334 -16.03 -0.64 -20.99
N LYS A 335 -15.87 -0.58 -19.67
CA LYS A 335 -16.60 0.35 -18.79
C LYS A 335 -15.87 1.68 -18.60
N ASN A 336 -14.68 1.86 -19.16
CA ASN A 336 -13.87 3.05 -18.91
C ASN A 336 -13.46 3.76 -20.19
N LEU A 337 -13.26 5.07 -20.07
CA LEU A 337 -12.58 5.87 -21.07
C LEU A 337 -11.08 5.81 -20.76
N THR A 338 -10.37 5.00 -21.53
CA THR A 338 -8.94 4.84 -21.34
C THR A 338 -8.24 6.09 -21.84
N THR A 339 -7.44 6.73 -20.99
CA THR A 339 -6.59 7.86 -21.41
C THR A 339 -5.30 7.33 -22.01
N LEU A 340 -4.84 7.94 -23.11
CA LEU A 340 -3.55 7.59 -23.69
C LEU A 340 -2.41 8.05 -22.75
N PRO A 341 -1.42 7.18 -22.44
CA PRO A 341 -0.35 7.53 -21.51
C PRO A 341 0.51 8.67 -22.06
N TYR A 342 0.78 8.66 -23.37
CA TYR A 342 1.49 9.73 -24.05
C TYR A 342 1.03 9.89 -25.50
N TYR A 343 1.28 11.07 -26.06
CA TYR A 343 1.10 11.46 -27.44
C TYR A 343 2.46 11.90 -28.00
N GLU A 344 2.88 11.36 -29.14
CA GLU A 344 4.14 11.70 -29.76
C GLU A 344 3.96 12.83 -30.79
N ILE A 345 4.67 13.94 -30.59
CA ILE A 345 4.70 15.08 -31.51
C ILE A 345 6.17 15.43 -31.78
N GLY A 346 6.59 15.36 -33.05
CA GLY A 346 7.94 15.75 -33.46
C GLY A 346 9.06 15.02 -32.72
N GLY A 347 8.86 13.74 -32.37
CA GLY A 347 9.80 12.91 -31.61
C GLY A 347 9.79 13.13 -30.09
N SER A 348 8.90 13.98 -29.57
CA SER A 348 8.71 14.19 -28.13
C SER A 348 7.44 13.50 -27.64
N LYS A 349 7.54 12.74 -26.54
CA LYS A 349 6.38 12.12 -25.86
C LYS A 349 5.82 13.08 -24.81
N LEU A 350 4.58 13.52 -25.00
CA LEU A 350 3.85 14.39 -24.07
C LEU A 350 2.68 13.63 -23.42
N PRO A 351 2.29 13.90 -22.16
CA PRO A 351 1.17 13.20 -21.52
C PRO A 351 -0.15 13.35 -22.31
N GLY A 352 -0.84 12.25 -22.58
CA GLY A 352 -2.06 12.27 -23.43
C GLY A 352 -3.25 12.99 -22.79
N ASN A 353 -3.29 13.07 -21.46
CA ASN A 353 -4.31 13.82 -20.71
C ASN A 353 -4.31 15.33 -21.05
N MET A 354 -3.15 15.90 -21.42
CA MET A 354 -3.05 17.31 -21.84
C MET A 354 -3.85 17.59 -23.12
N PHE A 355 -4.08 16.57 -23.94
CA PHE A 355 -4.80 16.67 -25.21
C PHE A 355 -6.23 16.16 -25.13
N SER A 356 -6.70 15.80 -23.91
CA SER A 356 -8.05 15.23 -23.69
C SER A 356 -8.33 14.02 -24.58
N GLN A 357 -7.29 13.22 -24.90
CA GLN A 357 -7.41 12.03 -25.73
C GLN A 357 -7.92 10.86 -24.89
N ASN A 358 -9.02 10.26 -25.36
CA ASN A 358 -9.70 9.15 -24.72
C ASN A 358 -9.96 8.04 -25.73
N VAL A 359 -10.05 6.82 -25.23
CA VAL A 359 -10.25 5.61 -26.01
C VAL A 359 -11.40 4.81 -25.44
N ILE A 360 -12.36 4.47 -26.30
CA ILE A 360 -13.32 3.40 -26.04
C ILE A 360 -12.70 2.12 -26.55
N VAL A 361 -12.34 1.25 -25.61
CA VAL A 361 -11.82 -0.07 -25.90
C VAL A 361 -13.00 -1.00 -26.18
N LEU A 362 -12.90 -1.72 -27.29
CA LEU A 362 -13.92 -2.67 -27.76
C LEU A 362 -13.32 -4.08 -27.73
N ASP A 363 -14.16 -5.11 -27.85
CA ASP A 363 -13.74 -6.51 -27.89
C ASP A 363 -14.65 -7.25 -28.85
N ASN A 364 -14.38 -7.07 -30.13
CA ASN A 364 -15.08 -7.72 -31.23
C ASN A 364 -14.09 -8.05 -32.35
N GLU A 365 -14.56 -8.68 -33.43
CA GLU A 365 -13.68 -9.12 -34.52
C GLU A 365 -12.93 -7.95 -35.19
N GLU A 366 -13.52 -6.75 -35.20
CA GLU A 366 -12.92 -5.57 -35.82
C GLU A 366 -11.94 -4.83 -34.88
N PHE A 367 -12.24 -4.83 -33.59
CA PHE A 367 -11.43 -4.25 -32.54
C PHE A 367 -11.09 -5.35 -31.53
N PRO A 368 -10.13 -6.22 -31.86
CA PRO A 368 -9.73 -7.26 -30.93
C PRO A 368 -9.07 -6.62 -29.71
N TYR A 369 -9.24 -7.26 -28.56
CA TYR A 369 -8.63 -6.80 -27.32
C TYR A 369 -7.81 -7.91 -26.67
N ASP A 370 -6.50 -7.67 -26.60
CA ASP A 370 -5.58 -8.43 -25.77
C ASP A 370 -5.15 -7.58 -24.55
N PRO A 371 -5.63 -7.90 -23.33
CA PRO A 371 -5.23 -7.18 -22.12
C PRO A 371 -3.74 -7.28 -21.78
N ILE A 372 -3.00 -8.19 -22.41
CA ILE A 372 -1.56 -8.43 -22.19
C ILE A 372 -0.73 -7.87 -23.37
N GLY A 373 -1.35 -7.52 -24.48
CA GLY A 373 -0.69 -7.10 -25.72
C GLY A 373 -1.38 -5.90 -26.35
N GLU A 374 -1.79 -6.09 -27.61
CA GLU A 374 -2.40 -5.05 -28.44
C GLU A 374 -3.88 -4.81 -28.10
N ARG A 375 -4.23 -3.55 -27.91
CA ARG A 375 -5.57 -3.07 -27.58
C ARG A 375 -6.03 -2.15 -28.70
N HIS A 376 -7.11 -2.54 -29.35
CA HIS A 376 -7.75 -1.72 -30.36
C HIS A 376 -8.92 -0.95 -29.74
N GLY A 377 -9.15 0.26 -30.26
CA GLY A 377 -10.28 1.05 -29.82
C GLY A 377 -10.58 2.21 -30.75
N VAL A 378 -11.68 2.89 -30.44
CA VAL A 378 -12.03 4.17 -31.04
C VAL A 378 -11.45 5.26 -30.17
N VAL A 379 -10.55 6.05 -30.74
CA VAL A 379 -9.91 7.18 -30.06
C VAL A 379 -10.57 8.48 -30.48
N PHE A 380 -10.76 9.39 -29.53
CA PHE A 380 -11.21 10.75 -29.78
C PHE A 380 -10.57 11.73 -28.81
N GLY A 381 -10.44 12.98 -29.24
CA GLY A 381 -9.79 14.05 -28.46
C GLY A 381 -9.10 15.04 -29.38
N ARG A 382 -8.16 15.82 -28.84
CA ARG A 382 -7.41 16.80 -29.63
C ARG A 382 -6.14 16.17 -30.21
N PHE A 383 -5.91 16.42 -31.49
CA PHE A 383 -4.74 15.94 -32.23
C PHE A 383 -4.10 17.10 -32.99
N LEU A 384 -2.78 17.03 -33.19
CA LEU A 384 -2.08 18.04 -33.96
C LEU A 384 -2.34 17.81 -35.45
N ASN A 385 -2.96 18.80 -36.10
CA ASN A 385 -3.02 18.87 -37.54
C ASN A 385 -1.68 19.45 -38.05
N GLU A 386 -0.80 18.60 -38.57
CA GLU A 386 0.54 18.99 -39.02
C GLU A 386 0.53 20.02 -40.15
N LYS A 387 -0.53 20.08 -40.97
CA LYS A 387 -0.64 21.04 -42.07
C LYS A 387 -0.89 22.45 -41.56
N GLU A 388 -1.64 22.57 -40.47
CA GLU A 388 -2.09 23.86 -39.92
C GLU A 388 -1.38 24.24 -38.63
N SER A 389 -0.57 23.34 -38.07
CA SER A 389 0.10 23.50 -36.76
C SER A 389 -0.88 23.88 -35.65
N LYS A 390 -2.08 23.27 -35.67
CA LYS A 390 -3.16 23.53 -34.70
C LYS A 390 -3.69 22.23 -34.13
N LEU A 391 -4.12 22.29 -32.86
CA LEU A 391 -4.81 21.19 -32.20
C LEU A 391 -6.29 21.22 -32.56
N GLU A 392 -6.77 20.14 -33.16
CA GLU A 392 -8.16 19.98 -33.60
C GLU A 392 -8.77 18.74 -32.98
N TYR A 393 -10.05 18.80 -32.66
CA TYR A 393 -10.77 17.63 -32.17
C TYR A 393 -11.02 16.67 -33.33
N ASN A 394 -10.62 15.41 -33.17
CA ASN A 394 -10.80 14.36 -34.18
C ASN A 394 -11.17 13.03 -33.52
N ILE A 395 -11.67 12.11 -34.35
CA ILE A 395 -12.02 10.74 -34.00
C ILE A 395 -11.37 9.77 -34.99
N GLY A 396 -11.06 8.57 -34.54
CA GLY A 396 -10.45 7.56 -35.39
C GLY A 396 -10.22 6.25 -34.66
N ARG A 397 -9.31 5.45 -35.20
CA ARG A 397 -8.89 4.18 -34.65
C ARG A 397 -7.52 4.28 -34.01
N THR A 398 -7.32 3.56 -32.91
CA THR A 398 -6.02 3.41 -32.28
C THR A 398 -5.66 1.95 -32.07
N LEU A 399 -4.34 1.69 -32.10
CA LEU A 399 -3.71 0.49 -31.58
C LEU A 399 -2.76 0.90 -30.45
N ILE A 400 -2.96 0.32 -29.27
CA ILE A 400 -2.17 0.54 -28.07
C ILE A 400 -1.52 -0.78 -27.68
N ASP A 401 -0.20 -0.84 -27.56
CA ASP A 401 0.50 -2.01 -27.03
C ASP A 401 0.99 -1.79 -25.59
N SER A 402 1.83 -2.70 -25.10
CA SER A 402 2.44 -2.61 -23.77
C SER A 402 3.43 -1.45 -23.61
N GLU A 403 3.95 -0.88 -24.70
CA GLU A 403 4.89 0.25 -24.68
C GLU A 403 4.17 1.60 -24.86
N GLY A 404 2.95 1.61 -25.41
CA GLY A 404 2.05 2.76 -25.51
C GLY A 404 1.28 2.78 -26.82
N VAL A 405 1.09 3.95 -27.42
CA VAL A 405 0.38 4.06 -28.71
C VAL A 405 1.30 3.63 -29.85
N VAL A 406 0.87 2.63 -30.61
CA VAL A 406 1.61 2.08 -31.77
C VAL A 406 1.15 2.74 -33.06
N SER A 407 -0.16 2.99 -33.18
CA SER A 407 -0.72 3.68 -34.35
C SER A 407 -1.99 4.46 -34.01
N LEU A 408 -2.15 5.56 -34.75
CA LEU A 408 -3.34 6.40 -34.75
C LEU A 408 -3.74 6.61 -36.21
N ASP A 409 -4.96 6.19 -36.55
CA ASP A 409 -5.56 6.42 -37.85
C ASP A 409 -6.78 7.32 -37.68
N MET A 410 -6.60 8.60 -37.98
CA MET A 410 -7.62 9.63 -37.79
C MET A 410 -8.50 9.72 -39.04
N SER A 411 -9.80 9.74 -38.86
CA SER A 411 -10.76 9.85 -39.96
C SER A 411 -10.60 11.19 -40.67
N SER A 412 -10.46 11.14 -42.00
CA SER A 412 -10.35 12.33 -42.85
C SER A 412 -11.57 12.56 -43.75
N ASN A 413 -12.49 11.59 -43.81
CA ASN A 413 -13.74 11.69 -44.56
C ASN A 413 -14.96 11.58 -43.63
N SER A 414 -16.11 12.06 -44.10
CA SER A 414 -17.35 12.12 -43.29
C SER A 414 -17.97 10.76 -42.99
N GLU A 415 -17.73 9.76 -43.84
CA GLU A 415 -18.30 8.40 -43.65
C GLU A 415 -17.63 7.69 -42.47
N ASP A 416 -16.29 7.78 -42.37
CA ASP A 416 -15.53 7.20 -41.27
C ASP A 416 -15.82 7.91 -39.94
N VAL A 417 -15.99 9.24 -39.97
CA VAL A 417 -16.37 10.02 -38.77
C VAL A 417 -17.74 9.55 -38.25
N GLU A 418 -18.73 9.45 -39.12
CA GLU A 418 -20.07 8.98 -38.74
C GLU A 418 -20.03 7.54 -38.21
N TYR A 419 -19.24 6.67 -38.85
CA TYR A 419 -19.03 5.30 -38.42
C TYR A 419 -18.50 5.22 -36.97
N TYR A 420 -17.39 5.89 -36.67
CA TYR A 420 -16.82 5.88 -35.31
C TYR A 420 -17.72 6.59 -34.29
N MET A 421 -18.43 7.65 -34.69
CA MET A 421 -19.40 8.33 -33.83
C MET A 421 -20.58 7.43 -33.45
N ASN A 422 -21.04 6.56 -34.35
CA ASN A 422 -22.06 5.55 -34.03
C ASN A 422 -21.55 4.58 -32.96
N ILE A 423 -20.29 4.11 -33.08
CA ILE A 423 -19.67 3.25 -32.07
C ILE A 423 -19.61 3.94 -30.70
N VAL A 424 -19.19 5.21 -30.66
CA VAL A 424 -19.17 6.01 -29.42
C VAL A 424 -20.56 6.06 -28.79
N ARG A 425 -21.60 6.34 -29.59
CA ARG A 425 -22.99 6.43 -29.12
C ARG A 425 -23.52 5.11 -28.58
N GLU A 426 -23.21 4.00 -29.25
CA GLU A 426 -23.68 2.66 -28.83
C GLU A 426 -23.02 2.21 -27.52
N ASN A 427 -21.77 2.60 -27.29
CA ASN A 427 -20.99 2.12 -26.15
C ASN A 427 -20.96 3.08 -24.96
N SER A 428 -21.37 4.34 -25.12
CA SER A 428 -21.29 5.35 -24.06
C SER A 428 -22.12 5.04 -22.82
N SER A 429 -23.23 4.31 -22.98
CA SER A 429 -24.08 3.87 -21.88
C SER A 429 -23.41 2.87 -20.94
N ASN A 430 -22.38 2.15 -21.42
CA ASN A 430 -21.61 1.19 -20.62
C ASN A 430 -20.48 1.84 -19.81
N ILE A 431 -20.14 3.10 -20.10
CA ILE A 431 -19.06 3.82 -19.43
C ILE A 431 -19.51 4.20 -18.02
N ASN A 432 -18.68 3.88 -17.02
CA ASN A 432 -18.94 4.21 -15.62
C ASN A 432 -18.89 5.72 -15.37
N LYS A 433 -19.44 6.11 -14.22
CA LYS A 433 -19.63 7.51 -13.84
C LYS A 433 -18.28 8.20 -13.62
N GLU A 434 -17.30 7.50 -13.09
CA GLU A 434 -15.97 8.01 -12.76
C GLU A 434 -15.19 8.40 -14.03
N SER A 435 -15.12 7.52 -15.03
CA SER A 435 -14.51 7.82 -16.33
C SER A 435 -15.24 8.97 -17.03
N LYS A 436 -16.58 8.98 -16.99
CA LYS A 436 -17.38 10.08 -17.53
C LYS A 436 -17.06 11.40 -16.82
N ALA A 437 -16.86 11.40 -15.51
CA ALA A 437 -16.50 12.59 -14.76
C ALA A 437 -15.13 13.13 -15.15
N VAL A 438 -14.13 12.26 -15.35
CA VAL A 438 -12.80 12.66 -15.85
C VAL A 438 -12.88 13.22 -17.27
N PHE A 439 -13.62 12.58 -18.16
CA PHE A 439 -13.82 13.07 -19.53
C PHE A 439 -14.52 14.42 -19.56
N LEU A 440 -15.64 14.54 -18.83
CA LEU A 440 -16.39 15.77 -18.65
C LEU A 440 -15.49 16.92 -18.16
N ASN A 441 -14.68 16.63 -17.15
CA ASN A 441 -13.74 17.56 -16.56
C ASN A 441 -12.72 18.09 -17.58
N ASN A 442 -12.26 17.23 -18.49
CA ASN A 442 -11.35 17.61 -19.56
C ASN A 442 -12.07 18.47 -20.60
N CYS A 443 -13.27 18.07 -21.03
CA CYS A 443 -14.09 18.82 -22.00
C CYS A 443 -14.44 20.24 -21.52
N ILE A 444 -14.77 20.43 -20.23
CA ILE A 444 -15.06 21.77 -19.67
C ILE A 444 -13.85 22.71 -19.85
N ASN A 445 -12.63 22.22 -19.65
CA ASN A 445 -11.44 23.06 -19.77
C ASN A 445 -11.19 23.57 -21.20
N ILE A 446 -11.62 22.79 -22.20
CA ILE A 446 -11.38 23.05 -23.63
C ILE A 446 -12.66 23.35 -24.40
N PHE A 447 -13.78 23.63 -23.72
CA PHE A 447 -15.11 23.68 -24.36
C PHE A 447 -15.17 24.60 -25.60
N PRO A 448 -14.61 25.82 -25.59
CA PRO A 448 -14.61 26.70 -26.77
C PRO A 448 -13.79 26.15 -27.96
N GLU A 449 -12.89 25.21 -27.70
CA GLU A 449 -11.93 24.64 -28.65
C GLU A 449 -12.37 23.26 -29.17
N LEU A 450 -13.47 22.70 -28.64
CA LEU A 450 -13.99 21.39 -29.05
C LEU A 450 -14.44 21.37 -30.51
N GLY A 451 -15.01 22.48 -30.99
CA GLY A 451 -15.67 22.54 -32.30
C GLY A 451 -16.86 21.58 -32.39
N ARG A 452 -17.47 21.50 -33.58
CA ARG A 452 -18.69 20.71 -33.81
C ARG A 452 -18.51 19.22 -33.47
N LEU A 453 -17.42 18.61 -33.90
CA LEU A 453 -17.17 17.19 -33.67
C LEU A 453 -16.98 16.90 -32.17
N GLY A 454 -16.23 17.76 -31.45
CA GLY A 454 -16.04 17.59 -30.01
C GLY A 454 -17.33 17.79 -29.21
N GLU A 455 -18.17 18.76 -29.57
CA GLU A 455 -19.51 18.94 -29.01
C GLU A 455 -20.39 17.70 -29.26
N GLU A 456 -20.34 17.15 -30.46
CA GLU A 456 -21.10 15.95 -30.83
C GLU A 456 -20.61 14.73 -30.03
N THR A 457 -19.30 14.48 -29.95
CA THR A 457 -18.73 13.42 -29.13
C THR A 457 -19.14 13.57 -27.67
N LEU A 458 -19.02 14.77 -27.12
CA LEU A 458 -19.42 15.08 -25.76
C LEU A 458 -20.89 14.74 -25.50
N SER A 459 -21.80 15.14 -26.40
CA SER A 459 -23.24 14.85 -26.27
C SER A 459 -23.60 13.36 -26.37
N ASN A 460 -22.78 12.57 -27.07
CA ASN A 460 -22.97 11.11 -27.17
C ASN A 460 -22.41 10.36 -25.96
N VAL A 461 -21.32 10.87 -25.34
CA VAL A 461 -20.69 10.25 -24.17
C VAL A 461 -21.37 10.64 -22.85
N ILE A 462 -21.72 11.92 -22.71
CA ILE A 462 -22.26 12.50 -21.49
C ILE A 462 -23.72 12.90 -21.72
N THR A 463 -24.61 12.29 -20.95
CA THR A 463 -26.04 12.62 -20.96
C THR A 463 -26.35 13.76 -19.99
N LYS A 464 -27.53 14.37 -20.12
CA LYS A 464 -28.02 15.35 -19.14
C LYS A 464 -28.07 14.80 -17.72
N LYS A 465 -28.50 13.54 -17.56
CA LYS A 465 -28.54 12.84 -16.26
C LYS A 465 -27.14 12.70 -15.67
N ASP A 466 -26.14 12.33 -16.48
CA ASP A 466 -24.75 12.23 -16.01
C ASP A 466 -24.26 13.57 -15.45
N ILE A 467 -24.63 14.70 -16.07
CA ILE A 467 -24.25 16.04 -15.58
C ILE A 467 -24.91 16.36 -14.24
N GLU A 468 -26.20 16.10 -14.11
CA GLU A 468 -26.94 16.30 -12.86
C GLU A 468 -26.34 15.47 -11.71
N GLU A 469 -25.80 14.30 -12.02
CA GLU A 469 -25.18 13.40 -11.04
C GLU A 469 -23.69 13.66 -10.76
N ILE A 470 -22.93 14.19 -11.73
CA ILE A 470 -21.48 14.41 -11.63
C ILE A 470 -21.15 15.84 -11.21
N VAL A 471 -21.84 16.83 -11.78
CA VAL A 471 -21.57 18.25 -11.55
C VAL A 471 -22.25 18.68 -10.25
N THR A 472 -21.72 18.18 -9.14
CA THR A 472 -22.14 18.55 -7.79
C THR A 472 -21.44 19.84 -7.34
N PHE A 473 -21.91 20.42 -6.23
CA PHE A 473 -21.26 21.58 -5.59
C PHE A 473 -19.79 21.28 -5.31
N ASP A 474 -19.51 20.13 -4.69
CA ASP A 474 -18.16 19.69 -4.36
C ASP A 474 -17.26 19.58 -5.60
N PHE A 475 -17.80 19.18 -6.75
CA PHE A 475 -17.04 19.13 -8.01
C PHE A 475 -16.59 20.53 -8.45
N ILE A 476 -17.52 21.49 -8.47
CA ILE A 476 -17.23 22.88 -8.85
C ILE A 476 -16.33 23.55 -7.80
N GLU A 477 -16.60 23.33 -6.52
CA GLU A 477 -15.80 23.86 -5.41
C GLU A 477 -14.37 23.32 -5.43
N LYS A 478 -14.16 22.00 -5.63
CA LYS A 478 -12.83 21.42 -5.78
C LYS A 478 -12.08 22.01 -6.97
N LYS A 479 -12.77 22.20 -8.10
CA LYS A 479 -12.22 22.87 -9.29
C LYS A 479 -11.75 24.28 -9.00
N LEU A 480 -12.63 25.11 -8.45
CA LEU A 480 -12.31 26.49 -8.10
C LEU A 480 -11.22 26.55 -7.03
N SER A 481 -11.26 25.66 -6.04
CA SER A 481 -10.25 25.56 -4.99
C SER A 481 -8.88 25.17 -5.53
N SER A 482 -8.80 24.21 -6.47
CA SER A 482 -7.53 23.86 -7.14
C SER A 482 -6.97 25.04 -7.93
N LEU A 483 -7.84 25.81 -8.58
CA LEU A 483 -7.46 27.03 -9.30
C LEU A 483 -6.96 28.08 -8.30
N PHE A 484 -7.66 28.28 -7.18
CA PHE A 484 -7.23 29.21 -6.13
C PHE A 484 -5.92 28.81 -5.45
N LEU A 485 -5.67 27.50 -5.31
CA LEU A 485 -4.41 26.98 -4.77
C LEU A 485 -3.26 27.21 -5.75
N SER A 486 -3.46 26.97 -7.06
CA SER A 486 -2.45 27.31 -8.07
C SER A 486 -2.17 28.82 -8.13
N LEU A 487 -3.18 29.66 -7.86
CA LEU A 487 -3.01 31.10 -7.75
C LEU A 487 -2.26 31.52 -6.48
N LYS A 488 -2.50 30.84 -5.36
CA LYS A 488 -1.75 31.05 -4.11
C LYS A 488 -0.29 30.65 -4.23
N SER A 489 0.03 29.52 -4.88
CA SER A 489 1.41 29.06 -5.05
C SER A 489 2.23 30.03 -5.92
N VAL A 490 1.60 30.65 -6.92
CA VAL A 490 2.19 31.72 -7.73
C VAL A 490 2.41 32.99 -6.90
N SER A 491 1.57 33.28 -5.91
CA SER A 491 1.72 34.47 -5.04
C SER A 491 2.86 34.38 -4.00
N SER A 492 3.28 33.17 -3.63
CA SER A 492 4.34 32.92 -2.62
C SER A 492 5.75 32.85 -3.22
N ASN A 493 5.88 32.71 -4.54
CA ASN A 493 7.13 32.95 -5.27
C ASN A 493 7.05 34.38 -5.80
N ASN A 494 8.07 35.23 -5.59
CA ASN A 494 8.12 36.63 -6.06
C ASN A 494 8.07 36.75 -7.60
N LEU A 495 6.91 36.47 -8.19
CA LEU A 495 6.63 36.56 -9.62
C LEU A 495 5.67 37.71 -9.90
N LEU A 496 5.83 38.28 -11.10
CA LEU A 496 5.36 39.60 -11.55
C LEU A 496 3.83 39.74 -11.55
N GLN A 497 3.34 40.98 -11.48
CA GLN A 497 1.92 41.41 -11.63
C GLN A 497 1.14 40.69 -12.74
N LYS A 498 1.83 40.27 -13.81
CA LYS A 498 1.27 39.58 -14.97
C LYS A 498 0.66 38.20 -14.61
N ASP A 499 1.29 37.43 -13.73
CA ASP A 499 0.82 36.08 -13.39
C ASP A 499 -0.43 36.11 -12.50
N ARG A 500 -0.72 37.24 -11.85
CA ARG A 500 -1.94 37.45 -11.03
C ARG A 500 -3.15 37.87 -11.87
N SER A 501 -2.97 38.74 -12.86
CA SER A 501 -4.02 39.07 -13.84
C SER A 501 -4.41 37.84 -14.66
N ASP A 502 -3.42 37.06 -15.07
CA ASP A 502 -3.62 35.81 -15.83
C ASP A 502 -4.47 34.81 -15.02
N GLY A 503 -4.35 34.84 -13.70
CA GLY A 503 -5.10 33.99 -12.79
C GLY A 503 -6.58 34.32 -12.63
N ALA A 504 -6.89 35.60 -12.46
CA ALA A 504 -8.26 36.10 -12.45
C ALA A 504 -8.94 35.87 -13.81
N GLU A 505 -8.20 36.09 -14.89
CA GLU A 505 -8.65 35.84 -16.26
C GLU A 505 -8.88 34.35 -16.53
N THR A 506 -8.02 33.47 -16.01
CA THR A 506 -8.21 32.01 -16.07
C THR A 506 -9.45 31.56 -15.29
N GLY A 507 -9.70 32.13 -14.11
CA GLY A 507 -10.90 31.84 -13.32
C GLY A 507 -12.19 32.27 -14.02
N LYS A 508 -12.18 33.46 -14.63
CA LYS A 508 -13.29 33.95 -15.46
C LYS A 508 -13.50 33.06 -16.70
N TYR A 509 -12.42 32.70 -17.39
CA TYR A 509 -12.45 31.80 -18.54
C TYR A 509 -13.06 30.44 -18.18
N LEU A 510 -12.66 29.85 -17.06
CA LEU A 510 -13.22 28.57 -16.58
C LEU A 510 -14.72 28.70 -16.26
N MET A 511 -15.15 29.78 -15.60
CA MET A 511 -16.56 30.01 -15.30
C MET A 511 -17.40 30.24 -16.57
N ASP A 512 -16.88 30.99 -17.54
CA ASP A 512 -17.52 31.19 -18.84
C ASP A 512 -17.65 29.86 -19.60
N ASN A 513 -16.65 28.98 -19.50
CA ASN A 513 -16.68 27.65 -20.09
C ASN A 513 -17.70 26.74 -19.40
N ILE A 514 -17.76 26.75 -18.06
CA ILE A 514 -18.78 26.03 -17.30
C ILE A 514 -20.17 26.50 -17.71
N GLU A 515 -20.40 27.81 -17.82
CA GLU A 515 -21.71 28.36 -18.20
C GLU A 515 -22.09 27.99 -19.64
N LYS A 516 -21.18 28.11 -20.60
CA LYS A 516 -21.39 27.65 -21.99
C LYS A 516 -21.69 26.15 -22.04
N PHE A 517 -20.94 25.36 -21.28
CA PHE A 517 -21.12 23.92 -21.17
C PHE A 517 -22.50 23.56 -20.61
N LEU A 518 -22.94 24.19 -19.51
CA LEU A 518 -24.24 23.92 -18.91
C LEU A 518 -25.39 24.34 -19.84
N ASN A 519 -25.23 25.48 -20.52
CA ASN A 519 -26.20 25.95 -21.51
C ASN A 519 -26.32 24.98 -22.71
N PHE A 520 -25.23 24.35 -23.14
CA PHE A 520 -25.25 23.32 -24.18
C PHE A 520 -26.19 22.15 -23.84
N TYR A 521 -26.30 21.79 -22.55
CA TYR A 521 -27.23 20.77 -22.06
C TYR A 521 -28.62 21.30 -21.67
N ASN A 522 -28.92 22.57 -21.96
CA ASN A 522 -30.13 23.26 -21.50
C ASN A 522 -30.31 23.16 -19.97
N ILE A 523 -29.22 23.27 -19.24
CA ILE A 523 -29.24 23.33 -17.78
C ILE A 523 -28.92 24.77 -17.40
N LYS A 524 -29.86 25.46 -16.75
CA LYS A 524 -29.57 26.80 -16.27
C LYS A 524 -28.65 26.68 -15.06
N VAL A 525 -27.62 27.51 -15.03
CA VAL A 525 -26.72 27.64 -13.87
C VAL A 525 -27.51 27.85 -12.58
N ALA A 526 -28.58 28.65 -12.64
CA ALA A 526 -29.49 28.90 -11.53
C ALA A 526 -30.30 27.67 -11.06
N ASP A 527 -30.55 26.70 -11.96
CA ASP A 527 -31.30 25.47 -11.65
C ASP A 527 -30.41 24.45 -10.92
N ILE A 528 -29.09 24.49 -11.14
CA ILE A 528 -28.15 23.62 -10.41
C ILE A 528 -27.77 24.27 -9.08
N TYR A 529 -27.47 25.58 -9.04
CA TYR A 529 -27.06 26.25 -7.80
C TYR A 529 -27.37 27.76 -7.76
N PRO A 530 -28.17 28.23 -6.78
CA PRO A 530 -28.28 29.65 -6.41
C PRO A 530 -26.96 30.25 -5.88
N GLN A 531 -26.00 29.40 -5.47
CA GLN A 531 -24.73 29.82 -4.87
C GLN A 531 -23.63 30.10 -5.90
N ILE A 532 -23.81 29.78 -7.18
CA ILE A 532 -22.82 30.17 -8.21
C ILE A 532 -22.73 31.69 -8.33
N ASP A 533 -23.84 32.40 -8.14
CA ASP A 533 -23.81 33.87 -8.09
C ASP A 533 -23.00 34.36 -6.87
N LEU A 534 -23.14 33.70 -5.72
CA LEU A 534 -22.32 33.96 -4.52
C LEU A 534 -20.84 33.63 -4.78
N MET A 535 -20.52 32.56 -5.50
CA MET A 535 -19.14 32.22 -5.86
C MET A 535 -18.55 33.17 -6.89
N LYS A 536 -19.31 33.58 -7.92
CA LYS A 536 -18.94 34.63 -8.87
C LYS A 536 -18.66 35.93 -8.10
N GLU A 537 -19.51 36.26 -7.13
CA GLU A 537 -19.31 37.40 -6.23
C GLU A 537 -18.06 37.24 -5.35
N LEU A 538 -17.80 36.06 -4.78
CA LEU A 538 -16.60 35.79 -3.98
C LEU A 538 -15.32 35.82 -4.82
N ILE A 539 -15.35 35.29 -6.05
CA ILE A 539 -14.25 35.38 -7.03
C ILE A 539 -14.00 36.85 -7.35
N ASN A 540 -15.03 37.61 -7.72
CA ASN A 540 -14.92 39.03 -8.04
C ASN A 540 -14.41 39.85 -6.86
N ARG A 541 -14.96 39.67 -5.65
CA ARG A 541 -14.48 40.33 -4.42
C ARG A 541 -13.03 40.00 -4.11
N LYS A 542 -12.58 38.78 -4.43
CA LYS A 542 -11.20 38.35 -4.21
C LYS A 542 -10.25 38.89 -5.27
N ILE A 543 -10.70 39.00 -6.53
CA ILE A 543 -10.01 39.72 -7.60
C ILE A 543 -9.86 41.19 -7.20
N GLU A 544 -10.95 41.86 -6.81
CA GLU A 544 -10.96 43.24 -6.32
C GLU A 544 -10.02 43.43 -5.11
N ALA A 545 -10.05 42.53 -4.13
CA ALA A 545 -9.17 42.58 -2.96
C ALA A 545 -7.68 42.36 -3.31
N LEU A 546 -7.39 41.60 -4.37
CA LEU A 546 -6.02 41.44 -4.89
C LEU A 546 -5.57 42.70 -5.64
N GLU A 547 -6.45 43.29 -6.46
CA GLU A 547 -6.19 44.56 -7.16
C GLU A 547 -5.99 45.73 -6.18
N ASP A 548 -6.76 45.80 -5.10
CA ASP A 548 -6.67 46.86 -4.09
C ASP A 548 -5.44 46.72 -3.17
N ARG A 549 -5.00 45.48 -2.89
CA ARG A 549 -3.70 45.26 -2.21
C ARG A 549 -2.52 45.74 -3.05
N ASP A 550 -2.58 45.57 -4.37
CA ASP A 550 -1.51 46.02 -5.26
C ASP A 550 -1.46 47.55 -5.36
N LYS A 551 -2.61 48.25 -5.32
CA LYS A 551 -2.67 49.73 -5.24
C LYS A 551 -2.09 50.30 -3.95
N LEU A 552 -2.08 49.53 -2.86
CA LEU A 552 -1.50 49.94 -1.57
C LEU A 552 0.00 49.65 -1.45
N SER A 553 0.58 48.91 -2.40
CA SER A 553 2.00 48.51 -2.44
C SER A 553 2.87 49.35 -3.40
N HIS A 554 2.25 50.26 -4.14
CA HIS A 554 2.87 51.34 -4.90
C HIS A 554 2.59 52.68 -4.21
#